data_AF-A0A6V7S2Q8-F1
#
_entry.id   AF-A0A6V7S2Q8-F1
#
_cell.length_a   1.000
_cell.length_b   1.000
_cell.length_c   1.000
_cell.angle_alpha   90.00
_cell.angle_beta   90.00
_cell.angle_gamma   90.00
#
_symmetry.space_group_name_H-M   'P 1'
#
loop_
_entity.id
_entity.type
_entity.pdbx_description
1 polymer ?
#
loop_
_entity_poly.entity_id
_entity_poly.type
_entity_poly.pdbx_seq_one_letter_code
_entity_poly.pdbx_strand_id
1 'polypeptide(L)'
;MGQNISKSEEIEKQSIYANYPGLEQQLDMVFACHDISKDGKLPYATVEMILRHFLMQCGFMEYVCRFVNEDGKLDLKHVENYLKCKKLLYKLQCCGSCMLTLDEMKNLVLVFLKKISDTYLEDQSKWMEKMKSSQEEQGKALEEAMYEYEKNILFNHSIKEQQLLQNNRKLDEWNECIENAYEVQQEVLRQFEAKKREKANQITNKNNELLIAQNYIEKIKEAATHKKQDNSKCFVYPASSAPCGACTSAGAVTPHRRYKEPRQKKEYSLCI
;
A
#
# COMPACT_ATOMS: atom_id res chain seq x y z
N MET A 1 42.82 -48.76 55.86
CA MET A 1 41.35 -48.83 55.64
C MET A 1 41.05 -48.06 54.36
N GLY A 2 41.18 -48.74 53.21
CA GLY A 2 40.99 -48.13 51.89
C GLY A 2 39.51 -47.83 51.67
N GLN A 3 39.20 -46.58 51.34
CA GLN A 3 37.88 -46.24 50.83
C GLN A 3 37.80 -46.82 49.42
N ASN A 4 36.87 -47.76 49.19
CA ASN A 4 36.54 -48.24 47.86
C ASN A 4 36.01 -47.07 47.03
N ILE A 5 36.87 -46.48 46.21
CA ILE A 5 36.51 -45.51 45.19
C ILE A 5 35.55 -46.21 44.24
N SER A 6 34.38 -45.63 43.99
CA SER A 6 33.40 -46.28 43.11
C SER A 6 33.92 -46.25 41.65
N LYS A 7 33.70 -47.29 40.85
CA LYS A 7 34.16 -47.33 39.43
C LYS A 7 33.71 -46.11 38.61
N SER A 8 32.56 -45.53 38.96
CA SER A 8 32.06 -44.29 38.36
C SER A 8 32.96 -43.08 38.64
N GLU A 9 33.59 -43.01 39.82
CA GLU A 9 34.48 -41.91 40.20
C GLU A 9 35.80 -41.95 39.45
N GLU A 10 36.37 -43.14 39.25
CA GLU A 10 37.59 -43.26 38.46
C GLU A 10 37.35 -42.83 37.01
N ILE A 11 36.19 -43.19 36.44
CA ILE A 11 35.79 -42.77 35.09
C ILE A 11 35.62 -41.24 35.02
N GLU A 12 34.96 -40.63 36.02
CA GLU A 12 34.79 -39.17 36.07
C GLU A 12 36.13 -38.44 36.20
N LYS A 13 37.02 -38.91 37.08
CA LYS A 13 38.37 -38.32 37.23
C LYS A 13 39.17 -38.46 35.94
N GLN A 14 39.14 -39.63 35.31
CA GLN A 14 39.80 -39.87 34.03
C GLN A 14 39.23 -38.99 32.92
N SER A 15 37.91 -38.75 32.90
CA SER A 15 37.27 -37.85 31.95
C SER A 15 37.73 -36.40 32.13
N ILE A 16 37.81 -35.90 33.38
CA ILE A 16 38.32 -34.56 33.64
C ILE A 16 39.80 -34.45 33.24
N TYR A 17 40.63 -35.43 33.58
CA TYR A 17 42.05 -35.41 33.18
C TYR A 17 42.28 -35.56 31.67
N ALA A 18 41.38 -36.25 30.96
CA ALA A 18 41.40 -36.29 29.50
C ALA A 18 41.08 -34.92 28.89
N ASN A 19 40.15 -34.18 29.50
CA ASN A 19 39.77 -32.84 29.07
C ASN A 19 40.83 -31.77 29.41
N TYR A 20 41.65 -32.01 30.43
CA TYR A 20 42.76 -31.13 30.83
C TYR A 20 44.09 -31.91 30.91
N PRO A 21 44.74 -32.20 29.77
CA PRO A 21 46.03 -32.88 29.75
C PRO A 21 47.08 -32.08 30.53
N GLY A 22 47.83 -32.75 31.40
CA GLY A 22 48.85 -32.08 32.22
C GLY A 22 48.35 -31.51 33.55
N LEU A 23 47.03 -31.51 33.81
CA LEU A 23 46.43 -30.96 35.03
C LEU A 23 47.08 -31.52 36.30
N GLU A 24 47.25 -32.84 36.34
CA GLU A 24 47.81 -33.50 37.51
C GLU A 24 49.26 -33.07 37.78
N GLN A 25 50.11 -33.07 36.74
CA GLN A 25 51.50 -32.63 36.88
C GLN A 25 51.61 -31.14 37.23
N GLN A 26 50.73 -30.30 36.68
CA GLN A 26 50.70 -28.88 37.01
C GLN A 26 50.35 -28.65 38.49
N LEU A 27 49.36 -29.38 39.01
CA LEU A 27 49.01 -29.29 40.43
C LEU A 27 50.14 -29.80 41.32
N ASP A 28 50.84 -30.88 40.93
CA ASP A 28 52.01 -31.39 41.64
C ASP A 28 53.13 -30.34 41.72
N MET A 29 53.46 -29.71 40.59
CA MET A 29 54.47 -28.66 40.53
C MET A 29 54.08 -27.44 41.37
N VAL A 30 52.84 -26.96 41.23
CA VAL A 30 52.38 -25.78 41.95
C VAL A 30 52.35 -26.04 43.46
N PHE A 31 51.90 -27.22 43.89
CA PHE A 31 51.94 -27.59 45.30
C PHE A 31 53.38 -27.60 45.84
N ALA A 32 54.31 -28.23 45.11
CA ALA A 32 55.72 -28.30 45.49
C ALA A 32 56.40 -26.92 45.56
N CYS A 33 56.02 -25.98 44.68
CA CYS A 33 56.53 -24.61 44.71
C CYS A 33 56.05 -23.82 45.94
N HIS A 34 54.87 -24.12 46.47
CA HIS A 34 54.30 -23.42 47.62
C HIS A 34 54.59 -24.11 48.97
N ASP A 35 54.94 -25.40 48.95
CA ASP A 35 55.35 -26.17 50.14
C ASP A 35 56.85 -25.94 50.46
N ILE A 36 57.18 -24.70 50.85
CA ILE A 36 58.57 -24.28 51.14
C ILE A 36 59.17 -25.11 52.29
N SER A 37 58.36 -25.43 53.29
CA SER A 37 58.77 -26.19 54.47
C SER A 37 58.94 -27.69 54.19
N LYS A 38 58.42 -28.20 53.06
CA LYS A 38 58.35 -29.63 52.71
C LYS A 38 57.57 -30.46 53.74
N ASP A 39 56.55 -29.86 54.33
CA ASP A 39 55.70 -30.50 55.34
C ASP A 39 54.59 -31.33 54.68
N GLY A 40 54.48 -31.30 53.34
CA GLY A 40 53.48 -32.01 52.55
C GLY A 40 52.07 -31.45 52.73
N LYS A 41 51.95 -30.22 53.26
CA LYS A 41 50.68 -29.62 53.64
C LYS A 41 50.67 -28.11 53.39
N LEU A 42 49.58 -27.61 52.83
CA LEU A 42 49.37 -26.18 52.59
C LEU A 42 48.12 -25.65 53.31
N PRO A 43 48.14 -24.42 53.82
CA PRO A 43 46.93 -23.78 54.34
C PRO A 43 45.85 -23.66 53.25
N TYR A 44 44.59 -23.87 53.62
CA TYR A 44 43.47 -23.72 52.68
C TYR A 44 43.43 -22.35 52.00
N ALA A 45 43.79 -21.27 52.71
CA ALA A 45 43.85 -19.94 52.11
C ALA A 45 44.81 -19.89 50.89
N THR A 46 45.96 -20.55 50.97
CA THR A 46 46.90 -20.64 49.86
C THR A 46 46.35 -21.53 48.75
N VAL A 47 45.77 -22.68 49.10
CA VAL A 47 45.18 -23.62 48.13
C VAL A 47 44.01 -22.99 47.38
N GLU A 48 43.16 -22.22 48.05
CA GLU A 48 42.04 -21.50 47.45
C GLU A 48 42.53 -20.48 46.43
N MET A 49 43.55 -19.69 46.77
CA MET A 49 44.13 -18.72 45.84
C MET A 49 44.71 -19.39 44.60
N ILE A 50 45.43 -20.50 44.79
CA ILE A 50 45.97 -21.30 43.68
C ILE A 50 44.83 -21.85 42.82
N LEU A 51 43.82 -22.45 43.44
CA LEU A 51 42.68 -23.04 42.75
C LEU A 51 41.92 -21.98 41.94
N ARG A 52 41.62 -20.83 42.55
CA ARG A 52 40.91 -19.73 41.92
C ARG A 52 41.71 -19.18 40.72
N HIS A 53 43.01 -18.94 40.91
CA HIS A 53 43.88 -18.50 39.82
C HIS A 53 43.95 -19.53 38.69
N PHE A 54 44.08 -20.80 39.04
CA PHE A 54 44.12 -21.91 38.08
C PHE A 54 42.84 -21.97 37.24
N LEU A 55 41.66 -21.94 37.88
CA LEU A 55 40.37 -21.96 37.17
C LEU A 55 40.19 -20.74 36.27
N MET A 56 40.64 -19.56 36.70
CA MET A 56 40.64 -18.35 35.88
C MET A 56 41.57 -18.48 34.67
N GLN A 57 42.78 -19.05 34.84
CA GLN A 57 43.73 -19.29 33.76
C GLN A 57 43.20 -20.31 32.74
N CYS A 58 42.41 -21.28 33.17
CA CYS A 58 41.70 -22.21 32.28
C CYS A 58 40.53 -21.57 31.52
N GLY A 59 40.26 -20.27 31.71
CA GLY A 59 39.19 -19.54 31.02
C GLY A 59 37.83 -19.60 31.73
N PHE A 60 37.73 -20.16 32.94
CA PHE A 60 36.47 -20.25 33.68
C PHE A 60 36.15 -19.01 34.51
N MET A 61 36.65 -17.83 34.12
CA MET A 61 36.46 -16.58 34.85
C MET A 61 34.99 -16.32 35.22
N GLU A 62 34.08 -16.46 34.26
CA GLU A 62 32.66 -16.18 34.45
C GLU A 62 32.01 -17.13 35.48
N TYR A 63 32.41 -18.40 35.46
CA TYR A 63 31.93 -19.40 36.41
C TYR A 63 32.57 -19.22 37.80
N VAL A 64 33.87 -18.91 37.86
CA VAL A 64 34.58 -18.63 39.10
C VAL A 64 33.93 -17.45 39.82
N CYS A 65 33.67 -16.34 39.12
CA CYS A 65 33.00 -15.17 39.69
C CYS A 65 31.59 -15.50 40.23
N ARG A 66 30.91 -16.48 39.64
CA ARG A 66 29.60 -16.96 40.11
C ARG A 66 29.65 -17.80 41.37
N PHE A 67 30.79 -18.44 41.65
CA PHE A 67 30.98 -19.34 42.79
C PHE A 67 31.80 -18.71 43.91
N VAL A 68 31.94 -17.38 43.89
CA VAL A 68 32.71 -16.62 44.87
C VAL A 68 31.76 -15.98 45.90
N ASN A 69 32.18 -15.99 47.16
CA ASN A 69 31.51 -15.34 48.29
C ASN A 69 31.65 -13.80 48.24
N GLU A 70 30.93 -13.11 49.13
CA GLU A 70 31.02 -11.66 49.33
C GLU A 70 32.47 -11.18 49.56
N ASP A 71 33.32 -12.03 50.16
CA ASP A 71 34.74 -11.75 50.42
C ASP A 71 35.68 -12.00 49.22
N GLY A 72 35.16 -12.39 48.05
CA GLY A 72 36.01 -12.65 46.88
C GLY A 72 36.69 -14.03 46.84
N LYS A 73 36.36 -14.92 47.78
CA LYS A 73 36.89 -16.31 47.87
C LYS A 73 35.91 -17.33 47.31
N LEU A 74 36.40 -18.43 46.76
CA LEU A 74 35.58 -19.55 46.32
C LEU A 74 34.69 -20.09 47.46
N ASP A 75 33.38 -20.10 47.24
CA ASP A 75 32.40 -20.54 48.21
C ASP A 75 32.24 -22.07 48.18
N LEU A 76 32.50 -22.69 49.33
CA LEU A 76 32.35 -24.12 49.51
C LEU A 76 30.88 -24.58 49.51
N LYS A 77 29.92 -23.68 49.76
CA LYS A 77 28.48 -24.04 49.74
C LYS A 77 28.03 -24.56 48.38
N HIS A 78 28.59 -24.03 47.28
CA HIS A 78 28.26 -24.48 45.93
C HIS A 78 28.74 -25.90 45.61
N VAL A 79 29.70 -26.39 46.40
CA VAL A 79 30.47 -27.61 46.13
C VAL A 79 30.26 -28.66 47.23
N GLU A 80 29.54 -28.32 48.31
CA GLU A 80 29.25 -29.19 49.45
C GLU A 80 28.62 -30.52 49.02
N ASN A 81 27.65 -30.48 48.11
CA ASN A 81 26.99 -31.68 47.58
C ASN A 81 27.90 -32.56 46.70
N TYR A 82 28.99 -31.99 46.19
CA TYR A 82 29.96 -32.68 45.34
C TYR A 82 31.14 -33.25 46.16
N LEU A 83 31.34 -32.77 47.40
CA LEU A 83 32.36 -33.24 48.31
C LEU A 83 31.95 -34.54 48.99
N LYS A 84 32.42 -35.67 48.44
CA LYS A 84 32.13 -37.01 48.98
C LYS A 84 32.77 -37.27 50.35
N CYS A 85 33.93 -36.68 50.62
CA CYS A 85 34.60 -36.82 51.90
C CYS A 85 34.05 -35.82 52.91
N LYS A 86 32.99 -36.22 53.65
CA LYS A 86 32.41 -35.40 54.74
C LYS A 86 33.44 -34.95 55.77
N LYS A 87 34.53 -35.72 55.95
CA LYS A 87 35.68 -35.34 56.80
C LYS A 87 36.44 -34.14 56.25
N LEU A 88 36.64 -34.06 54.93
CA LEU A 88 37.30 -32.92 54.29
C LEU A 88 36.40 -31.67 54.38
N LEU A 89 35.11 -31.83 54.13
CA LEU A 89 34.12 -30.76 54.31
C LEU A 89 34.13 -30.21 55.74
N TYR A 90 34.06 -31.09 56.75
CA TYR A 90 34.10 -30.71 58.16
C TYR A 90 35.42 -30.01 58.54
N LYS A 91 36.56 -30.53 58.06
CA LYS A 91 37.88 -29.89 58.25
C LYS A 91 37.92 -28.47 57.68
N LEU A 92 37.36 -28.27 56.49
CA LEU A 92 37.32 -26.98 55.80
C LEU A 92 36.35 -25.98 56.45
N GLN A 93 35.22 -26.47 56.99
CA GLN A 93 34.21 -25.63 57.65
C GLN A 93 34.58 -25.24 59.09
N CYS A 94 35.29 -26.11 59.84
CA CYS A 94 35.51 -25.90 61.27
C CYS A 94 36.79 -25.10 61.62
N CYS A 95 37.78 -25.02 60.74
CA CYS A 95 39.04 -24.36 61.03
C CYS A 95 39.49 -23.49 59.86
N GLY A 96 39.51 -22.16 60.05
CA GLY A 96 40.11 -21.21 59.10
C GLY A 96 41.61 -21.44 58.82
N SER A 97 42.26 -22.32 59.60
CA SER A 97 43.64 -22.77 59.44
C SER A 97 43.74 -24.25 59.02
N CYS A 98 42.78 -24.76 58.24
CA CYS A 98 42.84 -26.12 57.73
C CYS A 98 44.08 -26.32 56.84
N MET A 99 44.87 -27.34 57.15
CA MET A 99 46.02 -27.76 56.36
C MET A 99 45.62 -28.90 55.43
N LEU A 100 45.85 -28.73 54.13
CA LEU A 100 45.46 -29.65 53.08
C LEU A 100 46.68 -30.37 52.49
N THR A 101 46.54 -31.67 52.23
CA THR A 101 47.52 -32.42 51.46
C THR A 101 47.35 -32.20 49.95
N LEU A 102 48.36 -32.59 49.17
CA LEU A 102 48.32 -32.57 47.71
C LEU A 102 47.10 -33.30 47.14
N ASP A 103 46.78 -34.48 47.68
CA ASP A 103 45.61 -35.25 47.25
C ASP A 103 44.29 -34.53 47.58
N GLU A 104 44.20 -33.88 48.74
CA GLU A 104 43.03 -33.09 49.12
C GLU A 104 42.87 -31.86 48.20
N MET A 105 43.96 -31.20 47.80
CA MET A 105 43.96 -30.12 46.80
C MET A 105 43.53 -30.61 45.41
N LYS A 106 44.11 -31.71 44.90
CA LYS A 106 43.70 -32.31 43.61
C LYS A 106 42.21 -32.64 43.60
N ASN A 107 41.72 -33.25 44.67
CA ASN A 107 40.29 -33.55 44.79
C ASN A 107 39.45 -32.27 44.77
N LEU A 108 39.83 -31.20 45.48
CA LEU A 108 39.10 -29.93 45.42
C LEU A 108 39.02 -29.37 44.00
N VAL A 109 40.14 -29.36 43.26
CA VAL A 109 40.16 -28.89 41.86
C VAL A 109 39.18 -29.66 40.99
N LEU A 110 39.23 -30.99 41.06
CA LEU A 110 38.34 -31.86 40.28
C LEU A 110 36.86 -31.61 40.59
N VAL A 111 36.54 -31.38 41.87
CA VAL A 111 35.16 -31.15 42.31
C VAL A 111 34.65 -29.80 41.80
N PHE A 112 35.47 -28.74 41.82
CA PHE A 112 35.11 -27.45 41.21
C PHE A 112 34.99 -27.54 39.69
N LEU A 113 35.90 -28.25 39.00
CA LEU A 113 35.80 -28.47 37.55
C LEU A 113 34.53 -29.24 37.18
N LYS A 114 34.15 -30.24 37.98
CA LYS A 114 32.87 -30.95 37.81
C LYS A 114 31.69 -29.99 37.99
N LYS A 115 31.70 -29.17 39.04
CA LYS A 115 30.63 -28.19 39.26
C LYS A 115 30.51 -27.23 38.08
N ILE A 116 31.63 -26.70 37.58
CA ILE A 116 31.65 -25.83 36.40
C ILE A 116 31.05 -26.54 35.19
N SER A 117 31.47 -27.78 34.93
CA SER A 117 30.96 -28.59 33.81
C SER A 117 29.44 -28.80 33.87
N ASP A 118 28.91 -29.18 35.03
CA ASP A 118 27.47 -29.37 35.20
C ASP A 118 26.69 -28.06 34.98
N THR A 119 27.22 -26.96 35.52
CA THR A 119 26.59 -25.64 35.41
C THR A 119 26.61 -25.14 33.96
N TYR A 120 27.68 -25.43 33.21
CA TYR A 120 27.78 -25.15 31.78
C TYR A 120 26.70 -25.90 30.99
N LEU A 121 26.51 -27.20 31.27
CA LEU A 121 25.49 -28.00 30.60
C LEU A 121 24.07 -27.50 30.91
N GLU A 122 23.79 -27.16 32.17
CA GLU A 122 22.51 -26.57 32.57
C GLU A 122 22.23 -25.25 31.86
N ASP A 123 23.22 -24.35 31.79
CA ASP A 123 23.07 -23.07 31.11
C ASP A 123 22.89 -23.28 29.60
N GLN A 124 23.66 -24.18 28.98
CA GLN A 124 23.48 -24.54 27.58
C GLN A 124 22.05 -25.02 27.29
N SER A 125 21.50 -25.91 28.14
CA SER A 125 20.12 -26.38 27.99
C SER A 125 19.11 -25.24 28.08
N LYS A 126 19.25 -24.34 29.07
CA LYS A 126 18.36 -23.17 29.22
C LYS A 126 18.44 -22.24 28.01
N TRP A 127 19.64 -22.01 27.49
CA TRP A 127 19.83 -21.17 26.30
C TRP A 127 19.21 -21.80 25.05
N MET A 128 19.39 -23.10 24.85
CA MET A 128 18.79 -23.81 23.72
C MET A 128 17.26 -23.80 23.78
N GLU A 129 16.67 -23.94 24.97
CA GLU A 129 15.23 -23.88 25.16
C GLU A 129 14.66 -22.47 24.90
N LYS A 130 15.35 -21.42 25.37
CA LYS A 130 15.00 -20.03 25.04
C LYS A 130 15.12 -19.73 23.55
N MET A 131 16.17 -20.24 22.90
CA MET A 131 16.36 -20.05 21.46
C MET A 131 15.24 -20.72 20.67
N LYS A 132 14.86 -21.96 21.05
CA LYS A 132 13.78 -22.70 20.41
C LYS A 132 12.43 -22.02 20.56
N SER A 133 12.08 -21.61 21.79
CA SER A 133 10.82 -20.88 22.05
C SER A 133 10.74 -19.56 21.28
N SER A 134 11.83 -18.78 21.26
CA SER A 134 11.88 -17.55 20.48
C SER A 134 11.72 -17.80 18.97
N GLN A 135 12.28 -18.89 18.44
CA GLN A 135 12.14 -19.25 17.03
C GLN A 135 10.70 -19.68 16.69
N GLU A 136 10.05 -20.42 17.58
CA GLU A 136 8.65 -20.81 17.43
C GLU A 136 7.70 -19.59 17.46
N GLU A 137 7.94 -18.63 18.36
CA GLU A 137 7.19 -17.38 18.43
C GLU A 137 7.36 -16.54 17.15
N GLN A 138 8.60 -16.38 16.67
CA GLN A 138 8.87 -15.67 15.42
C GLN A 138 8.25 -16.38 14.21
N GLY A 139 8.25 -17.71 14.19
CA GLY A 139 7.61 -18.51 13.15
C GLY A 139 6.10 -18.27 13.08
N LYS A 140 5.42 -18.27 14.24
CA LYS A 140 3.98 -17.98 14.32
C LYS A 140 3.66 -16.55 13.90
N ALA A 141 4.43 -15.57 14.38
CA ALA A 141 4.22 -14.17 14.02
C ALA A 141 4.40 -13.94 12.52
N LEU A 142 5.35 -14.65 11.89
CA LEU A 142 5.55 -14.60 10.44
C LEU A 142 4.37 -15.22 9.68
N GLU A 143 3.89 -16.37 10.13
CA GLU A 143 2.74 -17.05 9.51
C GLU A 143 1.47 -16.20 9.59
N GLU A 144 1.20 -15.58 10.74
CA GLU A 144 0.09 -14.65 10.93
C GLU A 144 0.22 -13.42 10.01
N ALA A 145 1.41 -12.82 9.94
CA ALA A 145 1.65 -11.67 9.06
C ALA A 145 1.50 -12.02 7.57
N MET A 146 1.93 -13.22 7.14
CA MET A 146 1.74 -13.71 5.78
C MET A 146 0.26 -13.92 5.46
N TYR A 147 -0.50 -14.52 6.39
CA TYR A 147 -1.92 -14.71 6.24
C TYR A 147 -2.68 -13.39 6.13
N GLU A 148 -2.38 -12.42 6.99
CA GLU A 148 -2.98 -11.07 6.91
C GLU A 148 -2.64 -10.36 5.60
N TYR A 149 -1.38 -10.47 5.16
CA TYR A 149 -0.93 -9.90 3.90
C TYR A 149 -1.68 -10.49 2.70
N GLU A 150 -1.81 -11.81 2.64
CA GLU A 150 -2.55 -12.50 1.58
C GLU A 150 -4.01 -12.07 1.55
N LYS A 151 -4.67 -12.04 2.72
CA LYS A 151 -6.04 -11.58 2.85
C LYS A 151 -6.21 -10.13 2.39
N ASN A 152 -5.29 -9.24 2.76
CA ASN A 152 -5.31 -7.84 2.36
C ASN A 152 -5.09 -7.65 0.86
N ILE A 153 -4.20 -8.44 0.24
CA ILE A 153 -4.03 -8.42 -1.21
C ILE A 153 -5.33 -8.81 -1.92
N LEU A 154 -5.93 -9.94 -1.53
CA LEU A 154 -7.15 -10.44 -2.17
C LEU A 154 -8.29 -9.43 -2.04
N PHE A 155 -8.44 -8.84 -0.84
CA PHE A 155 -9.42 -7.80 -0.60
C PHE A 155 -9.17 -6.56 -1.48
N ASN A 156 -7.95 -6.01 -1.47
CA ASN A 156 -7.60 -4.84 -2.26
C ASN A 156 -7.72 -5.09 -3.77
N HIS A 157 -7.41 -6.30 -4.23
CA HIS A 157 -7.61 -6.71 -5.62
C HIS A 157 -9.09 -6.64 -6.01
N SER A 158 -9.97 -7.23 -5.19
CA SER A 158 -11.42 -7.21 -5.44
C SER A 158 -11.99 -5.79 -5.50
N ILE A 159 -11.51 -4.88 -4.65
CA ILE A 159 -11.91 -3.47 -4.67
C ILE A 159 -11.47 -2.81 -5.99
N LYS A 160 -10.23 -3.03 -6.41
CA LYS A 160 -9.72 -2.47 -7.67
C LYS A 160 -10.49 -2.99 -8.88
N GLU A 161 -10.82 -4.28 -8.92
CA GLU A 161 -11.65 -4.86 -9.98
C GLU A 161 -13.05 -4.24 -10.02
N GLN A 162 -13.70 -4.05 -8.86
CA GLN A 162 -15.00 -3.37 -8.80
C GLN A 162 -14.92 -1.93 -9.29
N GLN A 163 -13.87 -1.19 -8.90
CA GLN A 163 -13.65 0.18 -9.38
C GLN A 163 -13.44 0.22 -10.90
N LEU A 164 -12.66 -0.71 -11.46
CA LEU A 164 -12.46 -0.81 -12.90
C LEU A 164 -13.79 -1.06 -13.64
N LEU A 165 -14.62 -1.98 -13.14
CA LEU A 165 -15.94 -2.24 -13.71
C LEU A 165 -16.84 -1.01 -13.68
N GLN A 166 -16.85 -0.26 -12.58
CA GLN A 166 -17.63 0.98 -12.47
C GLN A 166 -17.11 2.06 -13.42
N ASN A 167 -15.79 2.21 -13.56
CA ASN A 167 -15.19 3.18 -14.47
C ASN A 167 -15.49 2.85 -15.93
N ASN A 168 -15.42 1.58 -16.31
CA ASN A 168 -15.77 1.13 -17.65
C ASN A 168 -17.24 1.43 -17.97
N ARG A 169 -18.17 1.16 -17.04
CA ARG A 169 -19.59 1.52 -17.23
C ARG A 169 -19.79 3.02 -17.46
N LYS A 170 -19.13 3.87 -16.67
CA LYS A 170 -19.21 5.33 -16.85
C LYS A 170 -18.63 5.76 -18.21
N LEU A 171 -17.59 5.08 -18.68
CA LEU A 171 -17.00 5.34 -19.98
C LEU A 171 -17.96 4.95 -21.11
N ASP A 172 -18.65 3.82 -20.97
CA ASP A 172 -19.68 3.37 -21.93
C ASP A 172 -20.86 4.36 -21.97
N GLU A 173 -21.39 4.76 -20.82
CA GLU A 173 -22.46 5.77 -20.70
C GLU A 173 -22.04 7.12 -21.34
N TRP A 174 -20.80 7.53 -21.13
CA TRP A 174 -20.25 8.74 -21.70
C TRP A 174 -20.13 8.66 -23.23
N ASN A 175 -19.66 7.53 -23.75
CA ASN A 175 -19.58 7.29 -25.19
C ASN A 175 -20.97 7.30 -25.84
N GLU A 176 -21.95 6.65 -25.22
CA GLU A 176 -23.35 6.67 -25.68
C GLU A 176 -23.90 8.10 -25.71
N CYS A 177 -23.63 8.91 -24.66
CA CYS A 177 -24.02 10.31 -24.64
C CYS A 177 -23.37 11.12 -25.78
N ILE A 178 -22.09 10.87 -26.08
CA ILE A 178 -21.37 11.51 -27.18
C ILE A 178 -21.99 11.13 -28.53
N GLU A 179 -22.25 9.84 -28.76
CA GLU A 179 -22.86 9.35 -30.00
C GLU A 179 -24.24 9.98 -30.20
N ASN A 180 -25.09 9.97 -29.17
CA ASN A 180 -26.39 10.63 -29.20
C ASN A 180 -26.27 12.13 -29.50
N ALA A 181 -25.31 12.83 -28.91
CA ALA A 181 -25.08 14.25 -29.18
C ALA A 181 -24.67 14.51 -30.63
N TYR A 182 -23.80 13.65 -31.20
CA TYR A 182 -23.42 13.73 -32.61
C TYR A 182 -24.61 13.47 -33.54
N GLU A 183 -25.45 12.49 -33.25
CA GLU A 183 -26.65 12.20 -34.04
C GLU A 183 -27.63 13.39 -34.05
N VAL A 184 -27.88 13.97 -32.88
CA VAL A 184 -28.72 15.17 -32.74
C VAL A 184 -28.13 16.33 -33.54
N GLN A 185 -26.81 16.55 -33.44
CA GLN A 185 -26.15 17.61 -34.21
C GLN A 185 -26.28 17.40 -35.73
N GLN A 186 -26.10 16.17 -36.21
CA GLN A 186 -26.27 15.83 -37.63
C GLN A 186 -27.72 16.01 -38.09
N GLU A 187 -28.70 15.65 -37.26
CA GLU A 187 -30.12 15.86 -37.54
C GLU A 187 -30.46 17.35 -37.65
N VAL A 188 -29.95 18.18 -36.75
CA VAL A 188 -30.13 19.65 -36.82
C VAL A 188 -29.54 20.22 -38.12
N LEU A 189 -28.36 19.74 -38.54
CA LEU A 189 -27.76 20.13 -39.83
C LEU A 189 -28.64 19.72 -41.01
N ARG A 190 -29.15 18.48 -41.02
CA ARG A 190 -30.07 17.98 -42.05
C ARG A 190 -31.34 18.84 -42.14
N GLN A 191 -31.93 19.21 -41.00
CA GLN A 191 -33.10 20.08 -40.96
C GLN A 191 -32.81 21.49 -41.48
N PHE A 192 -31.64 22.04 -41.17
CA PHE A 192 -31.23 23.36 -41.67
C PHE A 192 -31.06 23.36 -43.19
N GLU A 193 -30.42 22.32 -43.74
CA GLU A 193 -30.29 22.15 -45.18
C GLU A 193 -31.64 21.97 -45.88
N ALA A 194 -32.54 21.17 -45.31
CA ALA A 194 -33.89 20.99 -45.83
C ALA A 194 -34.66 22.32 -45.88
N LYS A 195 -34.65 23.09 -44.78
CA LYS A 195 -35.27 24.43 -44.73
C LYS A 195 -34.65 25.40 -45.74
N LYS A 196 -33.34 25.32 -45.99
CA LYS A 196 -32.67 26.14 -47.01
C LYS A 196 -33.16 25.79 -48.42
N ARG A 197 -33.31 24.49 -48.73
CA ARG A 197 -33.86 24.02 -50.01
C ARG A 197 -35.33 24.44 -50.19
N GLU A 198 -36.16 24.32 -49.15
CA GLU A 198 -37.55 24.79 -49.19
C GLU A 198 -37.65 26.29 -49.45
N LYS A 199 -36.85 27.11 -48.76
CA LYS A 199 -36.80 28.56 -49.03
C LYS A 199 -36.37 28.88 -50.46
N ALA A 200 -35.37 28.16 -50.99
CA ALA A 200 -34.94 28.34 -52.38
C ALA A 200 -36.08 27.99 -53.36
N ASN A 201 -36.79 26.88 -53.14
CA ASN A 201 -37.94 26.48 -53.95
C ASN A 201 -39.12 27.46 -53.85
N GLN A 202 -39.37 28.05 -52.68
CA GLN A 202 -40.38 29.10 -52.53
C GLN A 202 -40.01 30.37 -53.30
N ILE A 203 -38.73 30.75 -53.32
CA ILE A 203 -38.25 31.91 -54.09
C ILE A 203 -38.39 31.64 -55.60
N THR A 204 -38.01 30.47 -56.09
CA THR A 204 -38.16 30.12 -57.51
C THR A 204 -39.62 30.09 -57.93
N ASN A 205 -40.51 29.53 -57.10
CA ASN A 205 -41.95 29.54 -57.37
C ASN A 205 -42.52 30.96 -57.44
N LYS A 206 -42.17 31.85 -56.49
CA LYS A 206 -42.58 33.26 -56.53
C LYS A 206 -42.06 33.97 -57.78
N ASN A 207 -40.82 33.72 -58.19
CA ASN A 207 -40.26 34.29 -59.42
C ASN A 207 -41.00 33.81 -60.66
N ASN A 208 -41.37 32.52 -60.72
CA ASN A 208 -42.16 31.98 -61.82
C ASN A 208 -43.57 32.60 -61.87
N GLU A 209 -44.23 32.77 -60.72
CA GLU A 209 -45.51 33.47 -60.64
C GLU A 209 -45.42 34.92 -61.14
N LEU A 210 -44.38 35.66 -60.75
CA LEU A 210 -44.11 37.01 -61.25
C LEU A 210 -43.89 37.03 -62.78
N LEU A 211 -43.17 36.05 -63.31
CA LEU A 211 -42.90 35.92 -64.74
C LEU A 211 -44.20 35.63 -65.53
N ILE A 212 -45.08 34.78 -65.00
CA ILE A 212 -46.40 34.52 -65.57
C ILE A 212 -47.25 35.80 -65.57
N ALA A 213 -47.23 36.56 -64.47
CA ALA A 213 -47.95 37.83 -64.38
C ALA A 213 -47.41 38.88 -65.38
N GLN A 214 -46.09 38.97 -65.54
CA GLN A 214 -45.46 39.84 -66.54
C GLN A 214 -45.85 39.44 -67.97
N ASN A 215 -45.75 38.15 -68.32
CA ASN A 215 -46.17 37.63 -69.62
C ASN A 215 -47.67 37.89 -69.90
N TYR A 216 -48.51 37.80 -68.87
CA TYR A 216 -49.94 38.11 -69.00
C TYR A 216 -50.18 39.61 -69.26
N ILE A 217 -49.46 40.49 -68.54
CA ILE A 217 -49.51 41.95 -68.79
C ILE A 217 -49.02 42.29 -70.19
N GLU A 218 -47.95 41.67 -70.66
CA GLU A 218 -47.43 41.85 -72.03
C GLU A 218 -48.45 41.40 -73.07
N LYS A 219 -49.09 40.23 -72.91
CA LYS A 219 -50.17 39.78 -73.79
C LYS A 219 -51.37 40.73 -73.80
N ILE A 220 -51.73 41.33 -72.65
CA ILE A 220 -52.78 42.36 -72.61
C ILE A 220 -52.33 43.61 -73.39
N LYS A 221 -51.08 44.05 -73.21
CA LYS A 221 -50.52 45.20 -73.94
C LYS A 221 -50.49 44.93 -75.45
N GLU A 222 -50.05 43.75 -75.87
CA GLU A 222 -50.06 43.31 -77.28
C GLU A 222 -51.49 43.24 -77.84
N ALA A 223 -52.45 42.70 -77.09
CA ALA A 223 -53.85 42.67 -77.50
C ALA A 223 -54.46 44.08 -77.59
N ALA A 224 -54.02 45.01 -76.73
CA ALA A 224 -54.44 46.41 -76.77
C ALA A 224 -53.81 47.19 -77.93
N THR A 225 -52.58 46.86 -78.36
CA THR A 225 -51.95 47.48 -79.52
C THR A 225 -52.42 46.88 -80.86
N HIS A 226 -52.75 45.58 -80.89
CA HIS A 226 -53.29 44.91 -82.08
C HIS A 226 -54.76 45.23 -82.38
N LYS A 227 -55.54 45.70 -81.39
CA LYS A 227 -56.94 46.13 -81.58
C LYS A 227 -57.09 47.65 -81.73
N LYS A 228 -56.35 48.24 -82.67
CA LYS A 228 -56.66 49.59 -83.19
C LYS A 228 -57.69 49.59 -84.31
N GLN A 229 -58.23 48.43 -84.68
CA GLN A 229 -59.39 48.32 -85.56
C GLN A 229 -60.41 47.40 -84.89
N ASP A 230 -61.64 47.88 -84.86
CA ASP A 230 -62.87 47.29 -84.31
C ASP A 230 -63.15 47.44 -82.80
N ASN A 231 -64.07 48.38 -82.58
CA ASN A 231 -64.69 48.77 -81.32
C ASN A 231 -65.49 47.63 -80.68
N SER A 232 -65.40 47.62 -79.34
CA SER A 232 -66.26 46.95 -78.35
C SER A 232 -66.01 45.46 -78.11
N LYS A 233 -65.67 45.13 -76.84
CA LYS A 233 -66.25 44.02 -76.08
C LYS A 233 -65.88 44.13 -74.60
N CYS A 234 -66.89 43.86 -73.78
CA CYS A 234 -67.00 44.13 -72.35
C CYS A 234 -66.05 43.29 -71.50
N PHE A 235 -65.57 43.88 -70.41
CA PHE A 235 -64.88 43.17 -69.33
C PHE A 235 -65.90 42.69 -68.30
N VAL A 236 -65.95 41.39 -68.05
CA VAL A 236 -66.72 40.78 -66.96
C VAL A 236 -65.74 40.46 -65.84
N TYR A 237 -65.90 41.12 -64.69
CA TYR A 237 -65.14 40.77 -63.49
C TYR A 237 -65.80 39.56 -62.80
N PRO A 238 -65.02 38.60 -62.29
CA PRO A 238 -65.56 37.49 -61.53
C PRO A 238 -66.24 37.98 -60.24
N ALA A 239 -67.43 37.44 -59.96
CA ALA A 239 -68.31 37.83 -58.86
C ALA A 239 -67.69 37.73 -57.44
N SER A 240 -66.54 37.07 -57.31
CA SER A 240 -65.77 36.97 -56.07
C SER A 240 -65.12 38.29 -55.63
N SER A 241 -65.06 39.29 -56.51
CA SER A 241 -64.44 40.60 -56.25
C SER A 241 -65.44 41.71 -55.87
N ALA A 242 -66.74 41.40 -55.81
CA ALA A 242 -67.80 42.33 -55.42
C ALA A 242 -68.37 41.98 -54.03
N PRO A 243 -68.42 42.93 -53.07
CA PRO A 243 -69.07 42.68 -51.79
C PRO A 243 -70.58 42.53 -52.06
N CYS A 244 -71.13 41.38 -51.69
CA CYS A 244 -72.56 41.01 -51.77
C CYS A 244 -73.10 40.39 -53.08
N GLY A 245 -72.26 39.88 -53.99
CA GLY A 245 -72.66 38.82 -54.93
C GLY A 245 -73.84 39.11 -55.88
N ALA A 246 -74.04 40.35 -56.31
CA ALA A 246 -75.01 40.72 -57.33
C ALA A 246 -74.34 41.12 -58.67
N CYS A 247 -74.95 40.71 -59.79
CA CYS A 247 -74.48 41.00 -61.14
C CYS A 247 -74.70 42.50 -61.48
N THR A 248 -73.64 43.32 -61.48
CA THR A 248 -73.71 44.69 -61.98
C THR A 248 -73.20 44.80 -63.40
N SER A 249 -74.11 44.84 -64.38
CA SER A 249 -73.83 45.33 -65.73
C SER A 249 -73.77 46.87 -65.72
N ALA A 250 -72.59 47.42 -65.46
CA ALA A 250 -72.38 48.86 -65.54
C ALA A 250 -72.19 49.28 -67.00
N GLY A 251 -73.27 49.68 -67.67
CA GLY A 251 -73.18 50.55 -68.84
C GLY A 251 -72.48 51.84 -68.43
N ALA A 252 -71.33 52.13 -69.03
CA ALA A 252 -70.56 53.33 -68.76
C ALA A 252 -71.29 54.55 -69.35
N VAL A 253 -72.13 55.19 -68.55
CA VAL A 253 -72.55 56.58 -68.78
C VAL A 253 -71.39 57.47 -68.39
N THR A 254 -70.80 58.16 -69.35
CA THR A 254 -69.75 59.17 -69.13
C THR A 254 -70.32 60.37 -68.36
N PRO A 255 -69.90 60.63 -67.11
CA PRO A 255 -70.34 61.83 -66.41
C PRO A 255 -69.62 63.05 -67.00
N HIS A 256 -70.40 63.94 -67.62
CA HIS A 256 -69.98 65.23 -68.11
C HIS A 256 -69.51 66.12 -66.93
N ARG A 257 -68.21 66.12 -66.64
CA ARG A 257 -67.62 67.02 -65.63
C ARG A 257 -67.26 68.36 -66.28
N ARG A 258 -67.83 69.45 -65.74
CA ARG A 258 -67.44 70.83 -66.08
C ARG A 258 -65.94 71.04 -65.79
N TYR A 259 -65.25 71.62 -66.75
CA TYR A 259 -63.84 72.04 -66.65
C TYR A 259 -63.68 73.04 -65.50
N LYS A 260 -62.82 72.74 -64.52
CA LYS A 260 -62.35 73.70 -63.50
C LYS A 260 -60.88 73.98 -63.79
N GLU A 261 -60.56 75.24 -64.03
CA GLU A 261 -59.19 75.69 -64.25
C GLU A 261 -58.29 75.40 -63.03
N PRO A 262 -57.05 74.93 -63.25
CA PRO A 262 -56.11 74.69 -62.18
C PRO A 262 -55.56 76.01 -61.63
N ARG A 263 -55.83 76.29 -60.34
CA ARG A 263 -55.14 77.35 -59.60
C ARG A 263 -53.66 76.99 -59.46
N GLN A 264 -52.80 77.72 -60.17
CA GLN A 264 -51.36 77.73 -59.92
C GLN A 264 -51.11 78.20 -58.48
N LYS A 265 -50.45 77.38 -57.67
CA LYS A 265 -49.83 77.83 -56.41
C LYS A 265 -48.33 77.70 -56.54
N LYS A 266 -47.70 78.85 -56.31
CA LYS A 266 -46.27 79.18 -56.44
C LYS A 266 -45.41 78.28 -55.56
N GLU A 267 -44.30 77.83 -56.11
CA GLU A 267 -43.16 77.31 -55.36
C GLU A 267 -42.54 78.43 -54.53
N TYR A 268 -42.29 78.20 -53.23
CA TYR A 268 -41.15 78.78 -52.51
C TYR A 268 -40.82 77.90 -51.28
N SER A 269 -39.68 77.23 -51.40
CA SER A 269 -38.55 77.17 -50.47
C SER A 269 -38.72 77.10 -48.94
N LEU A 270 -38.02 76.09 -48.41
CA LEU A 270 -37.02 76.15 -47.33
C LEU A 270 -37.44 75.99 -45.85
N CYS A 271 -36.71 75.05 -45.24
CA CYS A 271 -35.99 75.14 -43.97
C CYS A 271 -36.59 74.54 -42.68
N ILE A 272 -35.77 73.60 -42.15
CA ILE A 272 -35.63 73.02 -40.81
C ILE A 272 -36.56 71.85 -40.49
#